data_AF-A0A090SNT6-F1
#
_entry.id   AF-A0A090SNT6-F1
#
_cell.length_a   1.000
_cell.length_b   1.000
_cell.length_c   1.000
_cell.angle_alpha   90.00
_cell.angle_beta   90.00
_cell.angle_gamma   90.00
#
_symmetry.space_group_name_H-M   'P 1'
#
loop_
_entity.id
_entity.type
_entity.pdbx_description
1 polymer ?
#
loop_
_entity_poly.entity_id
_entity_poly.type
_entity_poly.pdbx_seq_one_letter_code
_entity_poly.pdbx_strand_id
1 'polypeptide(L)'
;MNSRTLIRCIGVLALGPAMLIGCAKSEPKPEPVGMANPAAVYCEKHGMYNLDTGMCKLSSGEEVDAWEYFREHHKKGPDSAARFCEAMGGGYMPDTKECALPDGKVMDAEEYFRDHQMTGAGG
;
A
#
# COMPACT_ATOMS: atom_id res chain seq x y z
N MET A 1 -20.64 49.33 7.75
CA MET A 1 -20.12 50.71 7.74
C MET A 1 -19.66 51.09 6.35
N ASN A 2 -19.86 52.36 6.05
CA ASN A 2 -19.62 53.15 4.84
C ASN A 2 -18.22 53.01 4.21
N SER A 3 -18.12 52.96 2.87
CA SER A 3 -17.16 53.80 2.16
C SER A 3 -17.61 54.03 0.71
N ARG A 4 -18.22 55.21 0.51
CA ARG A 4 -18.49 55.82 -0.79
C ARG A 4 -17.22 56.53 -1.25
N THR A 5 -16.67 56.20 -2.41
CA THR A 5 -15.97 57.22 -3.21
C THR A 5 -16.15 56.96 -4.70
N LEU A 6 -17.02 57.75 -5.30
CA LEU A 6 -17.05 58.00 -6.74
C LEU A 6 -15.88 58.93 -7.07
N ILE A 7 -14.89 58.47 -7.84
CA ILE A 7 -13.96 59.37 -8.54
C ILE A 7 -14.08 59.07 -10.03
N ARG A 8 -14.71 60.02 -10.72
CA ARG A 8 -14.92 60.04 -12.18
C ARG A 8 -13.63 60.49 -12.88
N CYS A 9 -13.38 59.87 -14.03
CA CYS A 9 -12.76 60.40 -15.25
C CYS A 9 -11.63 61.43 -15.10
N ILE A 10 -10.37 60.99 -15.23
CA ILE A 10 -9.33 61.76 -15.93
C ILE A 10 -8.56 60.75 -16.80
N GLY A 11 -8.78 60.82 -18.11
CA GLY A 11 -7.85 60.21 -19.06
C GLY A 11 -6.58 61.04 -19.16
N VAL A 12 -5.44 60.39 -19.42
CA VAL A 12 -4.44 60.70 -20.45
C VAL A 12 -3.23 59.80 -20.25
N LEU A 13 -2.70 59.35 -21.39
CA LEU A 13 -1.56 58.46 -21.62
C LEU A 13 -0.31 58.76 -20.77
N ALA A 14 0.38 57.70 -20.34
CA ALA A 14 1.84 57.69 -20.28
C ALA A 14 2.36 56.29 -20.67
N LEU A 15 3.19 56.26 -21.72
CA LEU A 15 3.92 55.10 -22.22
C LEU A 15 5.00 54.65 -21.22
N GLY A 16 5.15 53.34 -21.02
CA GLY A 16 6.31 52.75 -20.36
C GLY A 16 6.27 51.21 -20.36
N PRO A 17 7.21 50.51 -21.03
CA PRO A 17 7.21 49.05 -21.08
C PRO A 17 8.08 48.48 -19.95
N ALA A 18 7.46 47.75 -19.02
CA ALA A 18 8.19 46.82 -18.16
C ALA A 18 7.24 45.73 -17.66
N MET A 19 6.82 44.84 -18.55
CA MET A 19 6.27 43.55 -18.14
C MET A 19 7.41 42.69 -17.62
N LEU A 20 7.61 42.64 -16.31
CA LEU A 20 8.35 41.54 -15.67
C LEU A 20 7.35 40.41 -15.43
N ILE A 21 7.17 39.55 -16.44
CA ILE A 21 6.49 38.27 -16.29
C ILE A 21 7.46 37.37 -15.50
N GLY A 22 7.24 37.27 -14.19
CA GLY A 22 7.93 36.30 -13.36
C GLY A 22 7.43 34.90 -13.69
N CYS A 23 8.33 34.00 -14.12
CA CYS A 23 8.04 32.58 -14.17
C CYS A 23 7.99 32.04 -12.74
N ALA A 24 6.78 31.81 -12.20
CA ALA A 24 6.62 30.93 -11.06
C ALA A 24 6.99 29.51 -11.51
N LYS A 25 8.18 29.04 -11.13
CA LYS A 25 8.59 27.66 -11.34
C LYS A 25 7.90 26.84 -10.26
N SER A 26 6.73 26.31 -10.58
CA SER A 26 6.08 25.31 -9.74
C SER A 26 7.00 24.10 -9.66
N GLU A 27 7.59 23.89 -8.49
CA GLU A 27 8.31 22.66 -8.20
C GLU A 27 7.28 21.52 -8.30
N PRO A 28 7.51 20.47 -9.11
CA PRO A 28 6.62 19.34 -9.12
C PRO A 28 6.65 18.73 -7.72
N LYS A 29 5.53 18.88 -6.99
CA LYS A 29 5.31 18.15 -5.74
C LYS A 29 5.44 16.68 -6.10
N PRO A 30 6.31 15.90 -5.41
CA PRO A 30 6.39 14.48 -5.67
C PRO A 30 4.99 13.88 -5.48
N GLU A 31 4.43 13.39 -6.58
CA GLU A 31 3.23 12.57 -6.55
C GLU A 31 3.51 11.40 -5.60
N PRO A 32 2.56 11.04 -4.72
CA PRO A 32 2.76 9.94 -3.79
C PRO A 32 3.12 8.67 -4.58
N VAL A 33 4.33 8.17 -4.35
CA VAL A 33 4.87 7.02 -5.05
C VAL A 33 4.24 5.75 -4.46
N GLY A 34 3.21 5.23 -5.12
CA GLY A 34 2.66 3.88 -4.89
C GLY A 34 1.96 3.63 -3.55
N MET A 35 1.52 2.38 -3.36
CA MET A 35 1.09 1.86 -2.06
C MET A 35 2.30 1.75 -1.12
N ALA A 36 2.10 1.95 0.19
CA ALA A 36 3.16 1.81 1.17
C ALA A 36 3.76 0.40 1.17
N ASN A 37 5.09 0.29 1.37
CA ASN A 37 5.75 -1.01 1.51
C ASN A 37 5.19 -1.74 2.76
N PRO A 38 4.53 -2.89 2.61
CA PRO A 38 3.91 -3.59 3.74
C PRO A 38 4.93 -4.03 4.80
N ALA A 39 6.15 -4.41 4.40
CA ALA A 39 7.21 -4.77 5.33
C ALA A 39 7.71 -3.55 6.13
N ALA A 40 7.83 -2.39 5.49
CA ALA A 40 8.19 -1.14 6.17
C ALA A 40 7.12 -0.70 7.16
N VAL A 41 5.84 -0.67 6.73
CA VAL A 41 4.70 -0.33 7.59
C VAL A 41 4.57 -1.29 8.77
N TYR A 42 4.84 -2.57 8.55
CA TYR A 42 4.84 -3.54 9.64
C TYR A 42 6.01 -3.29 10.59
N CYS A 43 7.22 -3.10 10.07
CA CYS A 43 8.37 -2.76 10.88
C CYS A 43 8.14 -1.52 11.75
N GLU A 44 7.59 -0.44 11.19
CA GLU A 44 7.31 0.82 11.90
C GLU A 44 6.34 0.65 13.09
N LYS A 45 5.53 -0.41 13.11
CA LYS A 45 4.67 -0.75 14.26
C LYS A 45 5.42 -1.46 15.39
N HIS A 46 6.53 -2.11 15.07
CA HIS A 46 7.28 -2.97 15.99
C HIS A 46 8.69 -2.43 16.30
N GLY A 47 9.12 -1.38 15.58
CA GLY A 47 10.48 -0.84 15.63
C GLY A 47 10.68 0.31 14.64
N MET A 48 11.90 0.43 14.13
CA MET A 48 12.33 1.47 13.20
C MET A 48 12.87 0.85 11.91
N TYR A 49 12.28 1.22 10.77
CA TYR A 49 12.69 0.75 9.45
C TYR A 49 13.86 1.57 8.91
N ASN A 50 14.89 0.90 8.40
CA ASN A 50 16.01 1.53 7.72
C ASN A 50 15.78 1.48 6.20
N LEU A 51 15.59 2.65 5.59
CA LEU A 51 15.34 2.80 4.15
C LEU A 51 16.53 2.35 3.29
N ASP A 52 17.76 2.48 3.80
CA ASP A 52 18.98 2.18 3.04
C ASP A 52 19.29 0.69 3.04
N THR A 53 19.06 0.01 4.17
CA THR A 53 19.43 -1.40 4.35
C THR A 53 18.26 -2.36 4.20
N GLY A 54 17.01 -1.89 4.33
CA GLY A 54 15.83 -2.74 4.40
C GLY A 54 15.67 -3.48 5.73
N MET A 55 16.49 -3.13 6.74
CA MET A 55 16.44 -3.76 8.05
C MET A 55 15.38 -3.13 8.96
N CYS A 56 14.83 -3.95 9.85
CA CYS A 56 13.95 -3.54 10.92
C CYS A 56 14.68 -3.63 12.26
N LYS A 57 14.90 -2.48 12.91
CA LYS A 57 15.39 -2.45 14.28
C LYS A 57 14.20 -2.51 15.24
N LEU A 58 13.94 -3.69 15.78
CA LEU A 58 12.83 -3.96 16.70
C LEU A 58 12.98 -3.18 17.99
N SER A 59 11.87 -2.96 18.70
CA SER A 59 11.85 -2.28 20.00
C SER A 59 12.64 -3.03 21.08
N SER A 60 12.88 -4.33 20.90
CA SER A 60 13.78 -5.16 21.71
C SER A 60 15.26 -4.81 21.54
N GLY A 61 15.61 -4.06 20.48
CA GLY A 61 16.98 -3.74 20.08
C GLY A 61 17.56 -4.69 19.02
N GLU A 62 16.86 -5.78 18.70
CA GLU A 62 17.23 -6.72 17.64
C GLU A 62 17.07 -6.11 16.24
N GLU A 63 17.94 -6.49 15.31
CA GLU A 63 17.90 -6.03 13.92
C GLU A 63 17.66 -7.23 12.99
N VAL A 64 16.54 -7.21 12.26
CA VAL A 64 16.07 -8.30 11.38
C VAL A 64 15.75 -7.80 9.98
N ASP A 65 15.77 -8.66 8.96
CA ASP A 65 15.29 -8.28 7.62
C ASP A 65 13.79 -7.98 7.66
N ALA A 66 13.36 -6.81 7.18
CA ALA A 66 11.97 -6.40 7.32
C ALA A 66 10.99 -7.27 6.52
N TRP A 67 11.43 -7.81 5.38
CA TRP A 67 10.59 -8.66 4.53
C TRP A 67 10.47 -10.07 5.10
N GLU A 68 11.54 -10.63 5.64
CA GLU A 68 11.53 -11.88 6.39
C GLU A 68 10.62 -11.75 7.61
N TYR A 69 10.84 -10.73 8.44
CA TYR A 69 10.01 -10.46 9.62
C TYR A 69 8.53 -10.33 9.25
N PHE A 70 8.22 -9.58 8.19
CA PHE A 70 6.85 -9.47 7.68
C PHE A 70 6.26 -10.83 7.30
N ARG A 71 6.95 -11.64 6.49
CA ARG A 71 6.46 -12.94 6.02
C ARG A 71 6.30 -13.96 7.15
N GLU A 72 7.18 -13.95 8.14
CA GLU A 72 7.08 -14.84 9.30
C GLU A 72 5.84 -14.56 10.15
N HIS A 73 5.45 -13.29 10.23
CA HIS A 73 4.29 -12.84 11.01
C HIS A 73 3.00 -12.77 10.18
N HIS A 74 3.12 -12.88 8.86
CA HIS A 74 2.01 -12.98 7.91
C HIS A 74 2.10 -14.33 7.19
N LYS A 75 2.42 -15.39 7.93
CA LYS A 75 2.34 -16.76 7.40
C LYS A 75 0.93 -17.00 6.90
N LYS A 76 0.87 -17.59 5.71
CA LYS A 76 -0.31 -18.05 4.99
C LYS A 76 -1.17 -18.95 5.89
N GLY A 77 -2.03 -18.34 6.67
CA GLY A 77 -3.01 -19.01 7.51
C GLY A 77 -4.26 -19.41 6.72
N PRO A 78 -5.34 -19.79 7.41
CA PRO A 78 -6.62 -20.14 6.82
C PRO A 78 -7.09 -19.13 5.78
N ASP A 79 -6.80 -17.84 5.89
CA ASP A 79 -7.09 -16.85 4.83
C ASP A 79 -6.56 -17.26 3.44
N SER A 80 -5.33 -17.76 3.35
CA SER A 80 -4.76 -18.18 2.06
C SER A 80 -5.33 -19.50 1.56
N ALA A 81 -5.54 -20.47 2.46
CA ALA A 81 -6.12 -21.77 2.16
C ALA A 81 -7.62 -21.69 1.86
N ALA A 82 -8.35 -20.82 2.56
CA ALA A 82 -9.76 -20.49 2.35
C ALA A 82 -9.96 -19.85 0.99
N ARG A 83 -9.17 -18.80 0.69
CA ARG A 83 -9.23 -18.16 -0.61
C ARG A 83 -8.88 -19.12 -1.73
N PHE A 84 -7.92 -20.02 -1.50
CA PHE A 84 -7.58 -21.05 -2.48
C PHE A 84 -8.73 -22.05 -2.67
N CYS A 85 -9.33 -22.55 -1.58
CA CYS A 85 -10.50 -23.43 -1.62
C CYS A 85 -11.61 -22.82 -2.46
N GLU A 86 -11.98 -21.57 -2.17
CA GLU A 86 -13.01 -20.82 -2.90
C GLU A 86 -12.62 -20.59 -4.37
N ALA A 87 -11.35 -20.28 -4.66
CA ALA A 87 -10.86 -20.10 -6.02
C ALA A 87 -10.93 -21.39 -6.86
N MET A 88 -10.77 -22.55 -6.24
CA MET A 88 -10.91 -23.86 -6.88
C MET A 88 -12.37 -24.33 -6.98
N GLY A 89 -13.32 -23.49 -6.58
CA GLY A 89 -14.76 -23.78 -6.61
C GLY A 89 -15.27 -24.57 -5.40
N GLY A 90 -14.45 -24.72 -4.36
CA GLY A 90 -14.86 -25.33 -3.10
C GLY A 90 -15.50 -24.35 -2.12
N GLY A 91 -16.12 -24.87 -1.07
CA GLY A 91 -16.63 -24.10 0.07
C GLY A 91 -15.72 -24.26 1.29
N TYR A 92 -15.20 -23.15 1.80
CA TYR A 92 -14.35 -23.16 3.00
C TYR A 92 -15.18 -23.15 4.29
N MET A 93 -14.81 -23.98 5.27
CA MET A 93 -15.42 -24.06 6.59
C MET A 93 -14.46 -23.44 7.63
N PRO A 94 -14.74 -22.23 8.16
CA PRO A 94 -13.81 -21.54 9.06
C PRO A 94 -13.64 -22.23 10.42
N ASP A 95 -14.68 -22.91 10.90
CA ASP A 95 -14.67 -23.57 12.21
C ASP A 95 -13.79 -24.83 12.21
N THR A 96 -13.83 -25.62 11.13
CA THR A 96 -13.07 -26.87 11.00
C THR A 96 -11.79 -26.71 10.17
N LYS A 97 -11.61 -25.58 9.51
CA LYS A 97 -10.53 -25.29 8.54
C LYS A 97 -10.49 -26.26 7.35
N GLU A 98 -11.64 -26.83 7.00
CA GLU A 98 -11.78 -27.77 5.90
C GLU A 98 -12.27 -27.07 4.62
N CYS A 99 -11.98 -27.68 3.47
CA CYS A 99 -12.47 -27.30 2.16
C CYS A 99 -13.38 -28.40 1.60
N ALA A 100 -14.64 -28.06 1.29
CA ALA A 100 -15.55 -28.92 0.56
C ALA A 100 -15.35 -28.71 -0.95
N LEU A 101 -14.84 -29.70 -1.66
CA LEU A 101 -14.52 -29.64 -3.08
C LEU A 101 -15.75 -29.91 -3.99
N PRO A 102 -15.71 -29.51 -5.27
CA PRO A 102 -16.79 -29.77 -6.23
C PRO A 102 -17.10 -31.25 -6.48
N ASP A 103 -16.14 -32.15 -6.23
CA ASP A 103 -16.31 -33.60 -6.35
C ASP A 103 -17.00 -34.23 -5.12
N GLY A 104 -17.40 -33.40 -4.14
CA GLY A 104 -18.06 -33.80 -2.91
C GLY A 104 -17.12 -34.25 -1.79
N LYS A 105 -15.79 -34.20 -2.00
CA LYS A 105 -14.83 -34.49 -0.94
C LYS A 105 -14.66 -33.32 0.02
N VAL A 106 -14.33 -33.63 1.27
CA VAL A 106 -13.91 -32.66 2.28
C VAL A 106 -12.48 -32.99 2.67
N MET A 107 -11.62 -31.98 2.71
CA MET A 107 -10.22 -32.14 3.09
C MET A 107 -9.70 -30.92 3.84
N ASP A 108 -8.59 -31.07 4.55
CA ASP A 108 -7.93 -29.96 5.23
C ASP A 108 -7.51 -28.89 4.22
N ALA A 109 -7.91 -27.64 4.45
CA ALA A 109 -7.70 -26.58 3.48
C ALA A 109 -6.21 -26.19 3.36
N GLU A 110 -5.43 -26.31 4.44
CA GLU A 110 -3.99 -26.02 4.40
C GLU A 110 -3.22 -27.11 3.64
N GLU A 111 -3.59 -28.38 3.82
CA GLU A 111 -3.06 -29.51 3.04
C GLU A 111 -3.40 -29.36 1.56
N TYR A 112 -4.67 -29.11 1.24
CA TYR A 112 -5.11 -28.87 -0.14
C TYR A 112 -4.31 -27.73 -0.79
N PHE A 113 -4.14 -26.63 -0.07
CA PHE A 113 -3.37 -25.48 -0.54
C PHE A 113 -1.87 -25.76 -0.68
N ARG A 114 -1.28 -26.57 0.20
CA ARG A 114 0.14 -26.94 0.14
C ARG A 114 0.44 -27.82 -1.07
N ASP A 115 -0.41 -28.81 -1.34
CA ASP A 115 -0.25 -29.74 -2.45
C ASP A 115 -0.34 -29.03 -3.82
N HIS A 116 -1.20 -28.02 -3.92
CA HIS A 116 -1.42 -27.29 -5.17
C HIS A 116 -0.50 -26.07 -5.34
N GLN A 117 0.24 -25.65 -4.31
CA GLN A 117 1.27 -24.61 -4.47
C GLN A 117 2.46 -25.06 -5.32
N MET A 118 2.74 -26.36 -5.38
CA MET A 118 3.86 -26.92 -6.16
C MET A 118 3.54 -27.06 -7.66
N THR A 119 2.25 -27.09 -8.04
CA THR A 119 1.81 -27.29 -9.43
C THR A 119 1.62 -25.97 -10.21
N GLY A 120 1.65 -24.82 -9.52
CA GLY A 120 1.53 -23.48 -10.13
C GLY A 120 2.84 -22.73 -10.38
N ALA A 121 3.99 -23.32 -10.03
CA ALA A 121 5.31 -22.70 -10.19
C ALA A 121 6.03 -23.05 -11.52
N GLY A 122 5.30 -23.50 -12.53
CA GLY A 122 5.85 -23.84 -13.84
C GLY A 122 4.82 -23.68 -14.95
N GLY A 123 4.84 -22.52 -15.60
CA GLY A 123 4.13 -22.21 -16.83
C GLY A 123 4.77 -21.04 -17.51
#